data_AF-A0A358M606-F1
#
_entry.id   AF-A0A358M606-F1
#
_cell.length_a   1.000
_cell.length_b   1.000
_cell.length_c   1.000
_cell.angle_alpha   90.00
_cell.angle_beta   90.00
_cell.angle_gamma   90.00
#
_symmetry.space_group_name_H-M   'P 1'
#
loop_
_entity.id
_entity.type
_entity.pdbx_description
1 polymer ?
#
loop_
_entity_poly.entity_id
_entity_poly.type
_entity_poly.pdbx_seq_one_letter_code
_entity_poly.pdbx_strand_id
1 'polypeptide(L)'
;MSPERAPFSTLSFPVGSLGIIAMDSCKELGEHVDRWLISERQKEMRGAEAPVSFLIKSRCPRFSNGESKAIIDESVRGKDLYILVDVGNYSCKYNFMGVENHMSPDDHYADLKRVISAIAGKAKRINVIMPFLYGGRQHKRSVRESLDCAAALHELAALGVQNIITFDAHDARVANAIPQIGFEDVHAYYQFIKAMLHEIPDLEIDKKHMMMVSPDEGGIHRNLYYSTLFGIDLGIFIKRRDYSKIVNGRNPIVAHEFIGDDVE
;
A
#
# COMPACT_ATOMS: atom_id res chain seq x y z
N MET A 1 -24.76 24.52 51.16
CA MET A 1 -24.12 25.10 49.96
C MET A 1 -23.08 24.11 49.46
N SER A 2 -23.48 23.22 48.57
CA SER A 2 -22.58 22.32 47.85
C SER A 2 -21.97 23.07 46.67
N PRO A 3 -20.66 22.94 46.40
CA PRO A 3 -20.04 23.58 45.25
C PRO A 3 -20.47 22.85 43.98
N GLU A 4 -21.09 23.57 43.06
CA GLU A 4 -21.42 23.10 41.72
C GLU A 4 -20.13 22.70 40.99
N ARG A 5 -20.00 21.41 40.66
CA ARG A 5 -18.98 20.94 39.72
C ARG A 5 -19.37 21.46 38.33
N ALA A 6 -18.51 22.27 37.74
CA ALA A 6 -18.64 22.67 36.34
C ALA A 6 -18.78 21.41 35.44
N PRO A 7 -19.67 21.45 34.42
CA PRO A 7 -19.88 20.31 33.55
C PRO A 7 -18.61 20.02 32.76
N PHE A 8 -18.13 18.78 32.82
CA PHE A 8 -17.06 18.29 31.97
C PHE A 8 -17.46 18.49 30.51
N SER A 9 -16.70 19.30 29.77
CA SER A 9 -16.77 19.39 28.32
C SER A 9 -16.58 17.99 27.72
N THR A 10 -17.61 17.45 27.06
CA THR A 10 -17.59 16.16 26.37
C THR A 10 -16.92 16.23 24.98
N LEU A 11 -16.37 17.38 24.59
CA LEU A 11 -15.54 17.51 23.38
C LEU A 11 -14.12 17.03 23.70
N SER A 12 -13.92 15.70 23.76
CA SER A 12 -12.58 15.15 23.82
C SER A 12 -11.90 15.39 22.46
N PHE A 13 -11.02 16.38 22.38
CA PHE A 13 -10.12 16.48 21.24
C PHE A 13 -9.24 15.22 21.22
N PRO A 14 -9.16 14.50 20.08
CA PRO A 14 -8.33 13.30 20.02
C PRO A 14 -6.89 13.66 20.36
N VAL A 15 -6.28 12.87 21.25
CA VAL A 15 -4.87 13.05 21.62
C VAL A 15 -4.02 12.68 20.40
N GLY A 16 -3.58 13.69 19.66
CA GLY A 16 -2.93 13.57 18.35
C GLY A 16 -3.95 13.73 17.23
N SER A 17 -4.02 14.93 16.66
CA SER A 17 -4.91 15.19 15.53
C SER A 17 -4.43 14.45 14.29
N LEU A 18 -5.39 13.93 13.52
CA LEU A 18 -5.13 13.27 12.25
C LEU A 18 -4.50 14.26 11.26
N GLY A 19 -3.47 13.82 10.55
CA GLY A 19 -2.90 14.53 9.42
C GLY A 19 -2.54 13.56 8.30
N ILE A 20 -2.84 13.93 7.07
CA ILE A 20 -2.60 13.09 5.89
C ILE A 20 -1.61 13.82 4.98
N ILE A 21 -0.50 13.16 4.66
CA ILE A 21 0.42 13.63 3.62
C ILE A 21 0.23 12.72 2.42
N ALA A 22 -0.53 13.18 1.43
CA ALA A 22 -0.63 12.52 0.14
C ALA A 22 0.53 12.97 -0.74
N MET A 23 1.49 12.07 -1.00
CA MET A 23 2.58 12.36 -1.94
C MET A 23 2.03 12.49 -3.36
N ASP A 24 2.82 13.06 -4.28
CA ASP A 24 2.40 13.28 -5.67
C ASP A 24 1.93 11.99 -6.35
N SER A 25 2.50 10.83 -5.99
CA SER A 25 2.08 9.52 -6.49
C SER A 25 0.71 9.03 -5.98
N CYS A 26 0.19 9.59 -4.90
CA CYS A 26 -1.09 9.22 -4.30
C CYS A 26 -2.08 10.38 -4.21
N LYS A 27 -1.89 11.46 -4.99
CA LYS A 27 -2.69 12.68 -4.84
C LYS A 27 -4.20 12.43 -4.98
N GLU A 28 -4.62 11.74 -6.04
CA GLU A 28 -6.04 11.43 -6.29
C GLU A 28 -6.65 10.55 -5.19
N LEU A 29 -5.91 9.53 -4.73
CA LEU A 29 -6.32 8.67 -3.63
C LEU A 29 -6.44 9.46 -2.33
N GLY A 30 -5.47 10.31 -2.03
CA GLY A 30 -5.47 11.18 -0.86
C GLY A 30 -6.65 12.14 -0.84
N GLU A 31 -6.97 12.77 -1.97
CA GLU A 31 -8.15 13.64 -2.13
C GLU A 31 -9.46 12.87 -1.98
N HIS A 32 -9.52 11.60 -2.42
CA HIS A 32 -10.68 10.75 -2.19
C HIS A 32 -10.85 10.44 -0.70
N VAL A 33 -9.78 9.98 -0.04
CA VAL A 33 -9.78 9.63 1.39
C VAL A 33 -10.15 10.85 2.24
N ASP A 34 -9.59 12.01 1.95
CA ASP A 34 -9.88 13.26 2.65
C ASP A 34 -11.37 13.62 2.57
N ARG A 35 -11.94 13.62 1.35
CA ARG A 35 -13.38 13.88 1.15
C ARG A 35 -14.26 12.90 1.92
N TRP A 36 -13.90 11.62 1.90
CA TRP A 36 -14.63 10.59 2.63
C TRP A 36 -14.57 10.83 4.15
N LEU A 37 -13.38 11.08 4.70
CA LEU A 37 -13.19 11.35 6.13
C LEU A 37 -13.92 12.61 6.60
N ILE A 38 -13.91 13.69 5.81
CA ILE A 38 -14.69 14.89 6.10
C ILE A 38 -16.17 14.55 6.16
N SER A 39 -16.69 13.79 5.20
CA SER A 39 -18.10 13.40 5.15
C SER A 39 -18.53 12.55 6.35
N GLU A 40 -17.68 11.63 6.80
CA GLU A 40 -17.93 10.83 8.01
C GLU A 40 -17.87 11.69 9.27
N ARG A 41 -16.89 12.60 9.37
CA ARG A 41 -16.75 13.48 10.53
C ARG A 41 -17.93 14.44 10.68
N GLN A 42 -18.47 14.93 9.56
CA GLN A 42 -19.68 15.76 9.56
C GLN A 42 -20.90 15.02 10.10
N LYS A 43 -21.05 13.73 9.78
CA LYS A 43 -22.15 12.89 10.30
C LYS A 43 -22.04 12.71 11.82
N GLU A 44 -20.82 12.56 12.34
CA GLU A 44 -20.58 12.37 13.77
C GLU A 44 -20.78 13.65 14.60
N MET A 45 -20.40 14.82 14.06
CA MET A 45 -20.16 16.01 14.88
C MET A 45 -21.38 16.83 15.33
N ARG A 46 -22.64 16.42 15.06
CA ARG A 46 -23.88 17.04 15.60
C ARG A 46 -23.89 18.59 15.69
N GLY A 47 -23.26 19.31 14.76
CA GLY A 47 -23.22 20.78 14.73
C GLY A 47 -21.89 21.44 15.14
N ALA A 48 -20.84 20.70 15.47
CA ALA A 48 -19.47 21.24 15.53
C ALA A 48 -18.85 21.32 14.12
N GLU A 49 -18.00 22.32 13.88
CA GLU A 49 -17.32 22.48 12.59
C GLU A 49 -16.34 21.32 12.35
N ALA A 50 -16.62 20.53 11.32
CA ALA A 50 -15.66 19.56 10.82
C ALA A 50 -14.42 20.27 10.26
N PRO A 51 -13.22 19.66 10.36
CA PRO A 51 -12.03 20.22 9.74
C PRO A 51 -12.21 20.36 8.23
N VAL A 52 -11.69 21.46 7.67
CA VAL A 52 -11.78 21.79 6.24
C VAL A 52 -11.08 20.74 5.38
N SER A 53 -9.97 20.20 5.88
CA SER A 53 -9.24 19.08 5.28
C SER A 53 -8.31 18.46 6.31
N PHE A 54 -8.04 17.16 6.17
CA PHE A 54 -6.99 16.45 6.88
C PHE A 54 -5.68 16.43 6.09
N LEU A 55 -5.70 16.83 4.80
CA LEU A 55 -4.51 16.91 3.96
C LEU A 55 -3.58 18.01 4.46
N ILE A 56 -2.32 17.66 4.59
CA ILE A 56 -1.22 18.56 4.91
C ILE A 56 -0.48 18.80 3.61
N LYS A 57 -0.38 20.07 3.21
CA LYS A 57 0.34 20.43 1.99
C LYS A 57 1.82 20.06 2.12
N SER A 58 2.27 19.27 1.16
CA SER A 58 3.67 18.89 1.02
C SER A 58 4.05 18.83 -0.45
N ARG A 59 5.34 18.96 -0.74
CA ARG A 59 5.88 18.82 -2.10
C ARG A 59 7.29 18.29 -2.07
N CYS A 60 7.67 17.57 -3.12
CA CYS A 60 9.03 17.08 -3.32
C CYS A 60 9.69 17.70 -4.56
N PRO A 61 9.98 19.01 -4.57
CA PRO A 61 10.59 19.66 -5.73
C PRO A 61 11.98 19.07 -6.00
N ARG A 62 12.27 18.86 -7.28
CA ARG A 62 13.54 18.34 -7.76
C ARG A 62 14.47 19.45 -8.25
N PHE A 63 15.75 19.27 -8.00
CA PHE A 63 16.83 20.05 -8.58
C PHE A 63 17.05 19.62 -10.04
N SER A 64 17.79 20.42 -10.81
CA SER A 64 18.05 20.14 -12.23
C SER A 64 18.81 18.84 -12.50
N ASN A 65 19.55 18.34 -11.50
CA ASN A 65 20.25 17.05 -11.51
C ASN A 65 19.36 15.88 -11.06
N GLY A 66 18.05 16.08 -10.88
CA GLY A 66 17.09 15.02 -10.51
C GLY A 66 17.03 14.70 -9.02
N GLU A 67 17.93 15.21 -8.19
CA GLU A 67 17.83 15.10 -6.73
C GLU A 67 16.59 15.83 -6.21
N SER A 68 16.07 15.41 -5.07
CA SER A 68 14.82 15.94 -4.50
C SER A 68 15.01 16.40 -3.06
N LYS A 69 14.13 17.29 -2.61
CA LYS A 69 13.94 17.64 -1.19
C LYS A 69 12.46 17.61 -0.86
N ALA A 70 12.10 17.22 0.36
CA ALA A 70 10.72 17.34 0.83
C ALA A 70 10.52 18.68 1.55
N ILE A 71 9.36 19.29 1.33
CA ILE A 71 8.90 20.48 2.04
C ILE A 71 7.49 20.21 2.55
N ILE A 72 7.26 20.46 3.84
CA ILE A 72 5.94 20.38 4.47
C ILE A 72 5.55 21.81 4.84
N ASP A 73 4.42 22.29 4.32
CA ASP A 73 4.02 23.70 4.42
C ASP A 73 3.29 24.04 5.74
N GLU A 74 2.96 23.03 6.53
CA GLU A 74 2.19 23.17 7.76
C GLU A 74 2.85 22.43 8.93
N SER A 75 2.54 22.87 10.16
CA SER A 75 3.07 22.19 11.34
C SER A 75 2.47 20.79 11.50
N VAL A 76 3.37 19.81 11.64
CA VAL A 76 3.03 18.39 11.91
C VAL A 76 3.22 18.00 13.38
N ARG A 77 3.56 18.96 14.25
CA ARG A 77 3.93 18.68 15.63
C ARG A 77 2.76 18.03 16.40
N GLY A 78 3.00 16.87 16.99
CA GLY A 78 2.03 16.14 17.78
C GLY A 78 0.89 15.50 16.97
N LYS A 79 0.89 15.60 15.63
CA LYS A 79 -0.11 14.95 14.77
C LYS A 79 0.16 13.45 14.67
N ASP A 80 -0.92 12.69 14.47
CA ASP A 80 -0.86 11.29 14.02
C ASP A 80 -0.90 11.29 12.50
N LEU A 81 0.25 11.04 11.88
CA LEU A 81 0.43 11.23 10.45
C LEU A 81 0.21 9.94 9.68
N TYR A 82 -0.47 10.07 8.55
CA TYR A 82 -0.60 9.02 7.54
C TYR A 82 0.01 9.54 6.24
N ILE A 83 1.10 8.92 5.81
CA ILE A 83 1.79 9.28 4.57
C ILE A 83 1.35 8.27 3.50
N LEU A 84 0.72 8.74 2.43
CA LEU A 84 0.27 7.91 1.31
C LEU A 84 1.29 8.01 0.18
N VAL A 85 1.76 6.86 -0.29
CA VAL A 85 2.73 6.78 -1.38
C VAL A 85 2.50 5.54 -2.23
N ASP A 86 2.35 5.73 -3.53
CA ASP A 86 2.30 4.64 -4.50
C ASP A 86 3.61 4.60 -5.28
N VAL A 87 4.47 3.64 -4.93
CA VAL A 87 5.75 3.45 -5.61
C VAL A 87 5.57 2.86 -7.02
N GLY A 88 4.38 2.35 -7.35
CA GLY A 88 4.03 1.86 -8.69
C GLY A 88 3.46 2.93 -9.62
N ASN A 89 3.31 4.19 -9.17
CA ASN A 89 2.74 5.23 -10.02
C ASN A 89 3.79 5.81 -10.99
N TYR A 90 3.87 5.20 -12.17
CA TYR A 90 4.74 5.65 -13.26
C TYR A 90 4.22 6.88 -14.02
N SER A 91 3.05 7.43 -13.67
CA SER A 91 2.53 8.63 -14.34
C SER A 91 3.20 9.92 -13.83
N CYS A 92 3.81 9.88 -12.65
CA CYS A 92 4.58 10.99 -12.10
C CYS A 92 5.87 11.21 -12.91
N LYS A 93 6.13 12.48 -13.28
CA LYS A 93 7.28 12.87 -14.10
C LYS A 93 8.06 14.00 -13.46
N TYR A 94 9.34 14.11 -13.82
CA TYR A 94 10.20 15.21 -13.43
C TYR A 94 11.15 15.62 -14.56
N ASN A 95 11.65 16.85 -14.51
CA ASN A 95 12.63 17.34 -15.46
C ASN A 95 14.05 17.03 -14.94
N PHE A 96 14.83 16.31 -15.75
CA PHE A 96 16.24 16.07 -15.53
C PHE A 96 17.02 16.71 -16.68
N MET A 97 17.74 17.79 -16.40
CA MET A 97 18.55 18.51 -17.39
C MET A 97 17.82 18.83 -18.70
N GLY A 98 16.56 19.26 -18.62
CA GLY A 98 15.73 19.61 -19.78
C GLY A 98 14.97 18.44 -20.40
N VAL A 99 15.18 17.21 -19.93
CA VAL A 99 14.49 16.00 -20.40
C VAL A 99 13.44 15.56 -19.39
N GLU A 100 12.22 15.32 -19.87
CA GLU A 100 11.16 14.76 -19.04
C GLU A 100 11.41 13.27 -18.77
N ASN A 101 11.42 12.88 -17.50
CA ASN A 101 11.65 11.51 -17.05
C ASN A 101 10.49 11.04 -16.15
N HIS A 102 10.20 9.75 -16.20
CA HIS A 102 9.22 9.13 -15.31
C HIS A 102 9.87 8.76 -13.98
N MET A 103 9.14 8.92 -12.88
CA MET A 103 9.59 8.49 -11.57
C MET A 103 9.57 6.97 -11.48
N SER A 104 10.67 6.39 -11.00
CA SER A 104 10.79 4.98 -10.66
C SER A 104 10.22 4.67 -9.27
N PRO A 105 10.04 3.38 -8.91
CA PRO A 105 9.70 3.02 -7.53
C PRO A 105 10.72 3.53 -6.51
N ASP A 106 12.00 3.55 -6.90
CA ASP A 106 13.10 4.01 -6.06
C ASP A 106 13.04 5.53 -5.84
N ASP A 107 12.60 6.29 -6.85
CA ASP A 107 12.35 7.74 -6.74
C ASP A 107 11.26 8.03 -5.71
N HIS A 108 10.12 7.35 -5.81
CA HIS A 108 9.00 7.49 -4.87
C HIS A 108 9.40 7.09 -3.45
N TYR A 109 10.11 5.97 -3.31
CA TYR A 109 10.59 5.50 -2.02
C TYR A 109 11.62 6.47 -1.39
N ALA A 110 12.53 7.03 -2.20
CA ALA A 110 13.46 8.05 -1.73
C ALA A 110 12.72 9.32 -1.30
N ASP A 111 11.69 9.75 -2.02
CA ASP A 111 10.87 10.90 -1.65
C ASP A 111 10.07 10.66 -0.36
N LEU A 112 9.58 9.44 -0.13
CA LEU A 112 8.97 9.06 1.16
C LEU A 112 9.97 9.27 2.32
N LYS A 113 11.21 8.80 2.17
CA LYS A 113 12.25 9.00 3.18
C LYS A 113 12.54 10.47 3.42
N ARG A 114 12.54 11.30 2.37
CA ARG A 114 12.71 12.76 2.50
C ARG A 114 11.55 13.38 3.28
N VAL A 115 10.31 12.99 3.01
CA VAL A 115 9.12 13.46 3.75
C VAL A 115 9.23 13.08 5.23
N ILE A 116 9.59 11.82 5.53
CA ILE A 116 9.79 11.36 6.91
C ILE A 116 10.90 12.15 7.60
N SER A 117 12.01 12.40 6.91
CA SER A 117 13.10 13.23 7.44
C SER A 117 12.64 14.67 7.70
N ALA A 118 11.79 15.25 6.85
CA ALA A 118 11.27 16.61 7.02
C ALA A 118 10.32 16.76 8.22
N ILE A 119 9.68 15.67 8.67
CA ILE A 119 8.87 15.64 9.90
C ILE A 119 9.76 15.82 11.15
N ALA A 120 11.04 15.46 11.08
CA ALA A 120 12.05 15.68 12.12
C ALA A 120 11.65 15.17 13.52
N GLY A 121 10.96 14.03 13.57
CA GLY A 121 10.48 13.40 14.81
C GLY A 121 9.51 14.26 15.62
N LYS A 122 8.85 15.26 14.99
CA LYS A 122 7.90 16.14 15.69
C LYS A 122 6.47 15.61 15.69
N ALA A 123 6.14 14.70 14.77
CA ALA A 123 4.87 13.99 14.78
C ALA A 123 4.76 13.08 16.01
N LYS A 124 3.53 12.84 16.48
CA LYS A 124 3.28 11.88 17.56
C LYS A 124 3.51 10.44 17.07
N ARG A 125 3.07 10.15 15.86
CA ARG A 125 3.20 8.85 15.19
C ARG A 125 3.26 9.06 13.67
N ILE A 126 3.99 8.18 13.00
CA ILE A 126 4.07 8.13 11.53
C ILE A 126 3.57 6.75 11.10
N ASN A 127 2.52 6.74 10.30
CA ASN A 127 1.98 5.58 9.62
C ASN A 127 2.21 5.77 8.11
N VAL A 128 2.67 4.74 7.42
CA VAL A 128 2.86 4.76 5.97
C VAL A 128 1.80 3.89 5.34
N ILE A 129 0.98 4.45 4.46
CA ILE A 129 0.07 3.70 3.60
C ILE A 129 0.74 3.60 2.24
N MET A 130 1.10 2.37 1.87
CA MET A 130 1.79 2.06 0.63
C MET A 130 0.97 1.03 -0.12
N PRO A 131 0.05 1.45 -1.03
CA PRO A 131 -0.84 0.54 -1.75
C PRO A 131 -0.11 -0.64 -2.39
N PHE A 132 1.04 -0.36 -3.01
CA PHE A 132 1.93 -1.38 -3.54
C PHE A 132 3.25 -1.40 -2.75
N LEU A 133 3.54 -2.49 -2.05
CA LEU A 133 4.73 -2.58 -1.20
C LEU A 133 6.04 -2.49 -2.00
N TYR A 134 6.89 -1.52 -1.64
CA TYR A 134 8.21 -1.35 -2.24
C TYR A 134 9.08 -2.59 -2.06
N GLY A 135 9.76 -2.99 -3.13
CA GLY A 135 10.61 -4.17 -3.14
C GLY A 135 9.87 -5.50 -2.97
N GLY A 136 8.53 -5.53 -2.92
CA GLY A 136 7.74 -6.72 -2.56
C GLY A 136 8.05 -7.98 -3.38
N ARG A 137 8.48 -7.83 -4.64
CA ARG A 137 8.93 -8.97 -5.47
C ARG A 137 10.27 -9.54 -5.00
N GLN A 138 11.18 -8.71 -4.49
CA GLN A 138 12.47 -9.10 -3.92
C GLN A 138 12.36 -9.35 -2.40
N HIS A 139 11.40 -10.20 -2.01
CA HIS A 139 11.09 -10.60 -0.63
C HIS A 139 11.93 -11.78 -0.12
N LYS A 140 12.61 -12.51 -1.01
CA LYS A 140 13.41 -13.71 -0.69
C LYS A 140 14.73 -13.70 -1.44
N ARG A 141 15.72 -14.43 -0.90
CA ARG A 141 17.00 -14.70 -1.55
C ARG A 141 17.08 -16.17 -1.95
N SER A 142 17.25 -16.43 -3.23
CA SER A 142 17.50 -17.78 -3.79
C SER A 142 18.98 -17.98 -4.14
N VAL A 143 19.70 -16.87 -4.35
CA VAL A 143 21.14 -16.83 -4.67
C VAL A 143 21.81 -15.65 -3.95
N ARG A 144 23.03 -15.26 -4.37
CA ARG A 144 23.70 -14.04 -3.91
C ARG A 144 23.06 -12.78 -4.50
N GLU A 145 21.83 -12.51 -4.10
CA GLU A 145 21.03 -11.34 -4.50
C GLU A 145 20.67 -10.46 -3.30
N SER A 146 20.12 -9.27 -3.54
CA SER A 146 19.65 -8.35 -2.52
C SER A 146 18.30 -8.79 -1.92
N LEU A 147 17.92 -8.16 -0.80
CA LEU A 147 16.66 -8.40 -0.09
C LEU A 147 15.95 -7.05 0.12
N ASP A 148 15.59 -6.41 -0.98
CA ASP A 148 15.23 -4.98 -1.00
C ASP A 148 13.98 -4.69 -0.18
N CYS A 149 13.00 -5.61 -0.14
CA CYS A 149 11.80 -5.43 0.69
C CYS A 149 12.16 -5.34 2.17
N ALA A 150 12.92 -6.32 2.69
CA ALA A 150 13.31 -6.33 4.10
C ALA A 150 14.22 -5.14 4.44
N ALA A 151 15.16 -4.79 3.55
CA ALA A 151 16.02 -3.63 3.73
C ALA A 151 15.20 -2.33 3.83
N ALA A 152 14.23 -2.14 2.94
CA ALA A 152 13.34 -0.98 2.98
C ALA A 152 12.48 -0.93 4.24
N LEU A 153 11.94 -2.07 4.68
CA LEU A 153 11.18 -2.14 5.95
C LEU A 153 12.06 -1.75 7.15
N HIS A 154 13.30 -2.23 7.21
CA HIS A 154 14.25 -1.84 8.25
C HIS A 154 14.63 -0.35 8.18
N GLU A 155 14.77 0.22 6.99
CA GLU A 155 15.01 1.65 6.84
C GLU A 155 13.83 2.49 7.35
N LEU A 156 12.59 2.15 6.96
CA LEU A 156 11.39 2.84 7.44
C LEU A 156 11.25 2.73 8.96
N ALA A 157 11.54 1.55 9.51
CA ALA A 157 11.61 1.30 10.94
C ALA A 157 12.61 2.24 11.64
N ALA A 158 13.83 2.32 11.12
CA ALA A 158 14.88 3.18 11.66
C ALA A 158 14.54 4.67 11.54
N LEU A 159 13.77 5.06 10.52
CA LEU A 159 13.26 6.43 10.36
C LEU A 159 12.10 6.77 11.30
N GLY A 160 11.62 5.83 12.12
CA GLY A 160 10.59 6.05 13.13
C GLY A 160 9.16 5.83 12.65
N VAL A 161 8.96 5.13 11.53
CA VAL A 161 7.63 4.64 11.12
C VAL A 161 7.16 3.59 12.12
N GLN A 162 5.92 3.74 12.61
CA GLN A 162 5.34 2.86 13.63
C GLN A 162 4.32 1.87 13.06
N ASN A 163 3.78 2.16 11.87
CA ASN A 163 2.84 1.28 11.19
C ASN A 163 3.00 1.40 9.67
N ILE A 164 2.92 0.27 8.97
CA ILE A 164 2.91 0.20 7.52
C ILE A 164 1.64 -0.53 7.09
N ILE A 165 0.84 0.09 6.25
CA ILE A 165 -0.39 -0.47 5.70
C ILE A 165 -0.17 -0.67 4.20
N THR A 166 -0.33 -1.89 3.73
CA THR A 166 -0.21 -2.25 2.31
C THR A 166 -1.37 -3.14 1.88
N PHE A 167 -1.43 -3.46 0.59
CA PHE A 167 -2.54 -4.21 0.00
C PHE A 167 -2.01 -5.36 -0.83
N ASP A 168 -2.43 -6.58 -0.47
CA ASP A 168 -2.03 -7.82 -1.12
C ASP A 168 -0.50 -7.91 -1.36
N ALA A 169 0.26 -7.80 -0.27
CA ALA A 169 1.70 -7.96 -0.30
C ALA A 169 2.09 -9.25 -1.06
N HIS A 170 3.14 -9.16 -1.88
CA HIS A 170 3.57 -10.30 -2.70
C HIS A 170 3.88 -11.55 -1.85
N ASP A 171 4.40 -11.34 -0.65
CA ASP A 171 4.50 -12.35 0.40
C ASP A 171 4.29 -11.67 1.76
N ALA A 172 3.19 -11.97 2.44
CA ALA A 172 2.85 -11.36 3.73
C ALA A 172 3.91 -11.62 4.83
N ARG A 173 4.76 -12.65 4.67
CA ARG A 173 5.82 -12.98 5.64
C ARG A 173 6.92 -11.93 5.72
N VAL A 174 6.97 -10.98 4.79
CA VAL A 174 7.90 -9.82 4.87
C VAL A 174 7.69 -9.00 6.14
N ALA A 175 6.50 -9.04 6.74
CA ALA A 175 6.22 -8.44 8.06
C ALA A 175 7.20 -8.92 9.15
N ASN A 176 7.69 -10.16 9.06
CA ASN A 176 8.66 -10.73 10.01
C ASN A 176 10.01 -10.00 10.03
N ALA A 177 10.32 -9.19 9.01
CA ALA A 177 11.52 -8.35 9.01
C ALA A 177 11.44 -7.27 10.09
N ILE A 178 10.24 -6.81 10.47
CA ILE A 178 10.03 -5.69 11.41
C ILE A 178 9.01 -6.05 12.51
N PRO A 179 9.30 -7.05 13.36
CA PRO A 179 8.32 -7.61 14.30
C PRO A 179 7.86 -6.66 15.41
N GLN A 180 8.54 -5.53 15.61
CA GLN A 180 8.22 -4.52 16.63
C GLN A 180 7.38 -3.36 16.08
N ILE A 181 7.06 -3.38 14.78
CA ILE A 181 6.36 -2.31 14.08
C ILE A 181 5.07 -2.88 13.52
N GLY A 182 4.01 -2.08 13.51
CA GLY A 182 2.75 -2.47 12.90
C GLY A 182 2.95 -2.73 11.39
N PHE A 183 2.44 -3.87 10.93
CA PHE A 183 2.37 -4.19 9.51
C PHE A 183 1.00 -4.77 9.21
N GLU A 184 0.21 -4.06 8.43
CA GLU A 184 -1.14 -4.43 8.03
C GLU A 184 -1.15 -4.73 6.53
N ASP A 185 -1.43 -5.98 6.17
CA ASP A 185 -1.65 -6.39 4.79
C ASP A 185 -3.16 -6.55 4.55
N VAL A 186 -3.75 -5.60 3.85
CA VAL A 186 -5.19 -5.57 3.58
C VAL A 186 -5.48 -6.30 2.28
N HIS A 187 -6.28 -7.37 2.36
CA HIS A 187 -6.65 -8.13 1.17
C HIS A 187 -7.81 -7.50 0.41
N ALA A 188 -7.64 -7.31 -0.90
CA ALA A 188 -8.68 -6.74 -1.76
C ALA A 188 -9.70 -7.77 -2.25
N TYR A 189 -9.68 -9.01 -1.75
CA TYR A 189 -10.46 -10.14 -2.27
C TYR A 189 -11.95 -9.83 -2.40
N TYR A 190 -12.55 -9.25 -1.36
CA TYR A 190 -13.97 -8.88 -1.40
C TYR A 190 -14.29 -7.83 -2.48
N GLN A 191 -13.42 -6.83 -2.65
CA GLN A 191 -13.62 -5.80 -3.66
C GLN A 191 -13.48 -6.38 -5.08
N PHE A 192 -12.53 -7.31 -5.28
CA PHE A 192 -12.40 -8.05 -6.55
C PHE A 192 -13.65 -8.87 -6.86
N ILE A 193 -14.20 -9.60 -5.89
CA ILE A 193 -15.42 -10.39 -6.08
C ILE A 193 -16.60 -9.48 -6.43
N LYS A 194 -16.76 -8.38 -5.69
CA LYS A 194 -17.83 -7.41 -5.94
C LYS A 194 -17.72 -6.80 -7.34
N ALA A 195 -16.52 -6.44 -7.78
CA ALA A 195 -16.28 -5.92 -9.12
C ALA A 195 -16.56 -6.98 -10.19
N MET A 196 -16.06 -8.21 -10.01
CA MET A 196 -16.28 -9.32 -10.93
C MET A 196 -17.77 -9.60 -11.15
N LEU A 197 -18.55 -9.68 -10.07
CA LEU A 197 -20.00 -9.91 -10.13
C LEU A 197 -20.77 -8.74 -10.75
N HIS A 198 -20.26 -7.52 -10.61
CA HIS A 198 -20.88 -6.34 -11.22
C HIS A 198 -20.61 -6.25 -12.72
N GLU A 199 -19.37 -6.54 -13.13
CA GLU A 199 -18.94 -6.44 -14.53
C GLU A 199 -19.37 -7.65 -15.38
N ILE A 200 -19.62 -8.81 -14.75
CA ILE A 200 -20.04 -10.04 -15.42
C ILE A 200 -21.37 -10.52 -14.80
N PRO A 201 -22.50 -9.89 -15.18
CA PRO A 201 -23.79 -10.13 -14.52
C PRO A 201 -24.40 -11.51 -14.79
N ASP A 202 -23.96 -12.18 -15.85
CA ASP A 202 -24.33 -13.54 -16.26
C ASP A 202 -23.35 -14.61 -15.77
N LEU A 203 -22.42 -14.26 -14.87
CA LEU A 203 -21.47 -15.20 -14.30
C LEU A 203 -22.17 -16.26 -13.44
N GLU A 204 -22.22 -17.49 -13.94
CA GLU A 204 -22.70 -18.65 -13.19
C GLU A 204 -21.58 -19.20 -12.30
N ILE A 205 -21.73 -19.05 -10.98
CA ILE A 205 -20.75 -19.53 -9.99
C ILE A 205 -21.17 -20.90 -9.48
N ASP A 206 -20.75 -21.93 -10.20
CA ASP A 206 -20.81 -23.31 -9.75
C ASP A 206 -19.76 -24.17 -10.48
N LYS A 207 -19.57 -25.41 -9.99
CA LYS A 207 -18.55 -26.35 -10.50
C LYS A 207 -18.70 -26.71 -11.98
N LYS A 208 -19.88 -26.57 -12.57
CA LYS A 208 -20.13 -26.93 -13.98
C LYS A 208 -19.77 -25.79 -14.93
N HIS A 209 -19.82 -24.55 -14.46
CA HIS A 209 -19.67 -23.36 -15.31
C HIS A 209 -18.40 -22.56 -15.01
N MET A 210 -17.75 -22.80 -13.86
CA MET A 210 -16.59 -22.01 -13.44
C MET A 210 -15.52 -22.87 -12.73
N MET A 211 -14.27 -22.63 -13.09
CA MET A 211 -13.09 -23.12 -12.38
C MET A 211 -12.18 -21.95 -12.02
N MET A 212 -11.65 -21.95 -10.80
CA MET A 212 -10.63 -21.00 -10.39
C MET A 212 -9.25 -21.52 -10.82
N VAL A 213 -8.45 -20.71 -11.51
CA VAL A 213 -7.15 -21.18 -12.04
C VAL A 213 -6.00 -20.34 -11.53
N SER A 214 -5.06 -20.98 -10.83
CA SER A 214 -3.80 -20.35 -10.45
C SER A 214 -2.81 -20.35 -11.62
N PRO A 215 -2.32 -19.18 -12.07
CA PRO A 215 -1.41 -19.09 -13.21
C PRO A 215 0.03 -19.57 -12.91
N ASP A 216 0.36 -19.71 -11.63
CA ASP A 216 1.58 -20.36 -11.13
C ASP A 216 1.44 -20.81 -9.67
N GLU A 217 2.48 -21.46 -9.17
CA GLU A 217 2.56 -21.93 -7.78
C GLU A 217 2.40 -20.79 -6.76
N GLY A 218 2.92 -19.59 -7.07
CA GLY A 218 2.87 -18.45 -6.15
C GLY A 218 1.46 -17.91 -5.91
N GLY A 219 0.55 -18.13 -6.87
CA GLY A 219 -0.84 -17.71 -6.78
C GLY A 219 -1.77 -18.73 -6.11
N ILE A 220 -1.30 -19.91 -5.72
CA ILE A 220 -2.18 -21.02 -5.29
C ILE A 220 -3.03 -20.62 -4.09
N HIS A 221 -2.42 -20.05 -3.04
CA HIS A 221 -3.14 -19.68 -1.83
C HIS A 221 -4.26 -18.66 -2.09
N ARG A 222 -4.02 -17.71 -2.99
CA ARG A 222 -5.03 -16.70 -3.39
C ARG A 222 -6.18 -17.35 -4.15
N ASN A 223 -5.88 -18.24 -5.09
CA ASN A 223 -6.91 -18.93 -5.88
C ASN A 223 -7.69 -19.95 -5.05
N LEU A 224 -7.02 -20.63 -4.11
CA LEU A 224 -7.65 -21.53 -3.16
C LEU A 224 -8.68 -20.80 -2.29
N TYR A 225 -8.38 -19.57 -1.85
CA TYR A 225 -9.34 -18.73 -1.13
C TYR A 225 -10.62 -18.51 -1.94
N TYR A 226 -10.50 -18.09 -3.21
CA TYR A 226 -11.66 -17.87 -4.07
C TYR A 226 -12.42 -19.17 -4.37
N SER A 227 -11.71 -20.24 -4.72
CA SER A 227 -12.32 -21.56 -4.99
C SER A 227 -13.10 -22.06 -3.77
N THR A 228 -12.53 -21.94 -2.56
CA THR A 228 -13.19 -22.36 -1.32
C THR A 228 -14.41 -21.51 -1.02
N LEU A 229 -14.31 -20.19 -1.21
CA LEU A 229 -15.42 -19.26 -0.96
C LEU A 229 -16.60 -19.51 -1.91
N PHE A 230 -16.32 -19.82 -3.17
CA PHE A 230 -17.34 -20.09 -4.19
C PHE A 230 -17.78 -21.56 -4.25
N GLY A 231 -17.04 -22.48 -3.64
CA GLY A 231 -17.31 -23.92 -3.73
C GLY A 231 -17.05 -24.51 -5.11
N ILE A 232 -16.13 -23.92 -5.89
CA ILE A 232 -15.77 -24.33 -7.26
C ILE A 232 -14.40 -25.01 -7.31
N ASP A 233 -14.11 -25.69 -8.41
CA ASP A 233 -12.86 -26.45 -8.56
C ASP A 233 -11.65 -25.52 -8.78
N LEU A 234 -10.46 -26.03 -8.43
CA LEU A 234 -9.19 -25.31 -8.49
C LEU A 234 -8.25 -25.97 -9.50
N GLY A 235 -7.89 -25.25 -10.56
CA GLY A 235 -6.83 -25.60 -11.49
C GLY A 235 -5.53 -24.85 -11.19
N ILE A 236 -4.39 -25.42 -11.57
CA ILE A 236 -3.07 -24.82 -11.35
C ILE A 236 -2.21 -25.04 -12.60
N PHE A 237 -1.57 -23.97 -13.08
CA PHE A 237 -0.49 -24.10 -14.05
C PHE A 237 0.87 -24.22 -13.35
N ILE A 238 1.61 -25.28 -13.63
CA ILE A 238 3.00 -25.43 -13.22
C ILE A 238 3.92 -25.03 -14.37
N LYS A 239 4.84 -24.13 -14.08
CA LYS A 239 5.89 -23.68 -15.01
C LYS A 239 7.11 -24.57 -14.84
N ARG A 240 7.40 -25.44 -15.81
CA ARG A 240 8.69 -26.15 -15.86
C ARG A 240 9.77 -25.19 -16.34
N ARG A 241 10.83 -25.01 -15.54
CA ARG A 241 11.94 -24.10 -15.85
C ARG A 241 13.23 -24.87 -16.13
N ASP A 242 14.03 -24.34 -17.04
CA ASP A 242 15.40 -24.82 -17.26
C ASP A 242 16.33 -24.12 -16.26
N TYR A 243 16.69 -24.84 -15.20
CA TYR A 243 17.57 -24.31 -14.15
C TYR A 243 19.04 -24.19 -14.57
N SER A 244 19.42 -24.67 -15.76
CA SER A 244 20.80 -24.59 -16.25
C SER A 244 21.18 -23.20 -16.80
N LYS A 245 20.20 -22.34 -17.08
CA LYS A 245 20.40 -21.01 -17.70
C LYS A 245 19.66 -19.91 -16.95
N ILE A 246 20.22 -18.70 -16.98
CA ILE A 246 19.56 -17.47 -16.49
C ILE A 246 19.43 -16.50 -17.67
N VAL A 247 18.21 -16.04 -17.95
CA VAL A 247 17.88 -15.06 -19.00
C VAL A 247 17.06 -13.93 -18.37
N ASN A 248 17.47 -12.67 -18.54
CA ASN A 248 16.81 -11.49 -17.94
C ASN A 248 16.57 -11.63 -16.42
N GLY A 249 17.54 -12.21 -15.70
CA GLY A 249 17.49 -12.36 -14.24
C GLY A 249 16.62 -13.51 -13.73
N ARG A 250 16.05 -14.38 -14.58
CA ARG A 250 15.29 -15.57 -14.16
C ARG A 250 15.61 -16.80 -15.03
N ASN A 251 15.34 -18.01 -14.51
CA ASN A 251 15.42 -19.24 -15.31
C ASN A 251 14.30 -19.27 -16.37
N PRO A 252 14.60 -19.58 -17.65
CA PRO A 252 13.60 -19.59 -18.73
C PRO A 252 12.57 -20.71 -18.55
N ILE A 253 11.35 -20.47 -19.02
CA ILE A 253 10.23 -21.42 -18.94
C ILE A 253 10.28 -22.34 -20.18
N VAL A 254 10.22 -23.65 -19.94
CA VAL A 254 10.26 -24.71 -20.96
C VAL A 254 8.85 -25.19 -21.32
N ALA A 255 7.94 -25.25 -20.35
CA ALA A 255 6.55 -25.65 -20.57
C ALA A 255 5.61 -25.09 -19.48
N HIS A 256 4.33 -24.96 -19.82
CA HIS A 256 3.23 -24.75 -18.88
C HIS A 256 2.40 -26.03 -18.85
N GLU A 257 2.28 -26.65 -17.69
CA GLU A 257 1.53 -27.90 -17.47
C GLU A 257 0.33 -27.59 -16.59
N PHE A 258 -0.88 -27.92 -17.06
CA PHE A 258 -2.11 -27.73 -16.28
C PHE A 258 -2.33 -28.94 -15.36
N ILE A 259 -2.71 -28.67 -14.12
CA ILE A 259 -3.09 -29.65 -13.11
C ILE A 259 -4.43 -29.22 -12.53
N GLY A 260 -5.46 -30.02 -12.78
CA GLY A 260 -6.83 -29.77 -12.35
C GLY A 260 -7.75 -30.80 -12.98
N ASP A 261 -9.04 -30.70 -12.64
CA ASP A 261 -10.08 -31.46 -13.34
C ASP A 261 -10.16 -31.02 -14.80
N ASP A 262 -10.75 -31.88 -15.64
CA ASP A 262 -10.95 -31.55 -17.06
C ASP A 262 -11.83 -30.31 -17.20
N VAL A 263 -11.52 -29.48 -18.19
CA VAL A 263 -12.24 -28.23 -18.48
C VAL A 263 -13.22 -28.44 -19.66
N GLU A 264 -13.19 -29.62 -20.31
CA GLU A 264 -14.12 -30.06 -21.36
C GLU A 264 -15.38 -30.77 -20.84
#